data_AF-A0A177HZ85-F1
#
_entry.id   AF-A0A177HZ85-F1
#
_cell.length_a   1.000
_cell.length_b   1.000
_cell.length_c   1.000
_cell.angle_alpha   90.00
_cell.angle_beta   90.00
_cell.angle_gamma   90.00
#
_symmetry.space_group_name_H-M   'P 1'
#
loop_
_entity.id
_entity.type
_entity.pdbx_description
1 polymer ?
#
loop_
_entity_poly.entity_id
_entity_poly.type
_entity_poly.pdbx_seq_one_letter_code
_entity_poly.pdbx_strand_id
1 'polypeptide(L)'
;MLDGFGVTEETWRDAIEKVPEFAIAESPVYVGRAVAALAADPDRHRWNGRSLSSGQLAEEYGFTDADGSRPNAWAYFEEVVFGGKDAPVEDYR
;
A
#
# COMPACT_ATOMS: atom_id res chain seq x y z
N MET A 1 11.29 -7.36 8.33
CA MET A 1 10.00 -6.64 8.50
C MET A 1 8.90 -7.63 8.86
N LEU A 2 8.70 -8.71 8.08
CA LEU A 2 7.70 -9.75 8.36
C LEU A 2 7.99 -10.59 9.63
N ASP A 3 9.26 -10.78 9.99
CA ASP A 3 9.64 -11.50 11.23
C ASP A 3 9.01 -10.90 12.50
N GLY A 4 8.79 -9.58 12.54
CA GLY A 4 8.14 -8.89 13.66
C GLY A 4 6.68 -9.27 13.83
N PHE A 5 6.04 -9.77 12.76
CA PHE A 5 4.67 -10.26 12.75
C PHE A 5 4.60 -11.80 12.84
N GLY A 6 5.74 -12.49 12.76
CA GLY A 6 5.82 -13.95 12.80
C GLY A 6 5.23 -14.64 11.57
N VAL A 7 5.31 -14.00 10.41
CA VAL A 7 4.75 -14.47 9.12
C VAL A 7 5.84 -14.49 8.04
N THR A 8 5.61 -15.22 6.95
CA THR A 8 6.50 -15.28 5.77
C THR A 8 5.96 -14.46 4.61
N GLU A 9 6.68 -14.40 3.49
CA GLU A 9 6.20 -13.73 2.28
C GLU A 9 4.95 -14.42 1.69
N GLU A 10 4.81 -15.73 1.89
CA GLU A 10 3.65 -16.50 1.43
C GLU A 10 2.45 -16.33 2.37
N THR A 11 2.69 -16.10 3.67
CA THR A 11 1.65 -16.07 4.72
C THR A 11 1.45 -14.70 5.35
N TRP A 12 2.02 -13.64 4.77
CA TRP A 12 2.05 -12.32 5.41
C TRP A 12 0.66 -11.81 5.80
N ARG A 13 -0.39 -12.11 5.03
CA ARG A 13 -1.78 -11.73 5.31
C ARG A 13 -2.35 -12.40 6.57
N ASP A 14 -1.79 -13.49 7.05
CA ASP A 14 -2.22 -14.14 8.30
C ASP A 14 -2.00 -13.22 9.51
N ALA A 15 -1.14 -12.21 9.39
CA ALA A 15 -0.97 -11.19 10.42
C ALA A 15 -2.27 -10.40 10.72
N ILE A 16 -3.24 -10.38 9.80
CA ILE A 16 -4.55 -9.74 9.96
C ILE A 16 -5.29 -10.29 11.19
N GLU A 17 -5.13 -11.58 11.51
CA GLU A 17 -5.78 -12.20 12.67
C GLU A 17 -5.36 -11.55 13.99
N LYS A 18 -4.12 -11.04 14.06
CA LYS A 18 -3.54 -10.42 15.26
C LYS A 18 -3.58 -8.89 15.20
N VAL A 19 -3.49 -8.34 13.99
CA VAL A 19 -3.45 -6.90 13.71
C VAL A 19 -4.44 -6.64 12.57
N PRO A 20 -5.73 -6.45 12.85
CA PRO A 20 -6.76 -6.29 11.81
C PRO A 20 -6.44 -5.18 10.79
N GLU A 21 -5.79 -4.10 11.23
CA GLU A 21 -5.38 -2.98 10.37
C GLU A 21 -4.33 -3.40 9.34
N PHE A 22 -3.64 -4.52 9.54
CA PHE A 22 -2.73 -5.09 8.54
C PHE A 22 -3.47 -5.50 7.25
N ALA A 23 -4.80 -5.56 7.26
CA ALA A 23 -5.60 -5.83 6.07
C ALA A 23 -5.50 -4.74 5.00
N ILE A 24 -5.02 -3.54 5.34
CA ILE A 24 -4.74 -2.46 4.37
C ILE A 24 -3.27 -2.41 3.93
N ALA A 25 -2.42 -3.31 4.44
CA ALA A 25 -1.01 -3.30 4.12
C ALA A 25 -0.77 -3.63 2.63
N GLU A 26 0.27 -3.00 2.10
CA GLU A 26 0.76 -3.19 0.74
C GLU A 26 1.79 -4.32 0.71
N SER A 27 1.82 -5.10 -0.37
CA SER A 27 2.91 -6.06 -0.53
C SER A 27 4.22 -5.36 -0.90
N PRO A 28 5.39 -5.99 -0.63
CA PRO A 28 6.67 -5.50 -1.15
C PRO A 28 6.71 -5.33 -2.67
N VAL A 29 5.91 -6.12 -3.42
CA VAL A 29 5.79 -6.02 -4.88
C VAL A 29 5.19 -4.70 -5.30
N TYR A 30 4.18 -4.18 -4.58
CA TYR A 30 3.55 -2.90 -4.89
C TYR A 30 4.52 -1.73 -4.77
N VAL A 31 5.28 -1.70 -3.67
CA VAL A 31 6.33 -0.69 -3.44
C VAL A 31 7.42 -0.82 -4.51
N GLY A 32 7.83 -2.03 -4.86
CA GLY A 32 8.80 -2.27 -5.94
C GLY A 32 8.31 -1.77 -7.30
N ARG A 33 7.03 -1.99 -7.63
CA ARG A 33 6.41 -1.47 -8.86
C ARG A 33 6.39 0.06 -8.88
N ALA A 34 6.13 0.71 -7.74
CA ALA A 34 6.20 2.17 -7.63
C ALA A 34 7.59 2.72 -7.97
N VAL A 35 8.64 2.10 -7.42
CA VAL A 35 10.03 2.47 -7.72
C VAL A 35 10.36 2.23 -9.19
N ALA A 36 9.97 1.09 -9.74
CA ALA A 36 10.20 0.76 -11.14
C ALA A 36 9.50 1.74 -12.09
N ALA A 37 8.24 2.08 -11.83
CA ALA A 37 7.48 3.04 -12.62
C ALA A 37 8.10 4.44 -12.56
N LEU A 38 8.43 4.93 -11.36
CA LEU A 38 9.10 6.21 -11.18
C LEU A 38 10.46 6.28 -11.89
N ALA A 39 11.24 5.20 -11.85
CA ALA A 39 12.54 5.13 -12.53
C ALA A 39 12.41 5.11 -14.06
N ALA A 40 11.38 4.44 -14.58
CA ALA A 40 11.12 4.32 -16.02
C ALA A 40 10.53 5.59 -16.64
N ASP A 41 9.93 6.47 -15.83
CA ASP A 41 9.29 7.69 -16.31
C ASP A 41 10.33 8.69 -16.87
N PRO A 42 10.21 9.11 -18.15
CA PRO A 42 11.12 10.09 -18.76
C PRO A 42 11.02 11.47 -18.10
N ASP A 43 9.85 11.82 -17.56
CA ASP A 43 9.55 13.09 -16.90
C ASP A 43 9.63 13.00 -15.37
N ARG A 44 10.29 11.97 -14.83
CA ARG A 44 10.41 11.73 -13.37
C ARG A 44 11.02 12.91 -12.58
N HIS A 45 11.74 13.80 -13.24
CA HIS A 45 12.30 15.00 -12.64
C HIS A 45 11.23 15.92 -12.02
N ARG A 46 9.96 15.84 -12.46
CA ARG A 46 8.83 16.57 -11.84
C ARG A 46 8.59 16.17 -10.38
N TRP A 47 9.12 15.02 -9.95
CA TRP A 47 9.00 14.52 -8.58
C TRP A 47 10.17 14.92 -7.67
N ASN A 48 11.21 15.58 -8.20
CA ASN A 48 12.36 15.96 -7.40
C ASN A 48 11.98 16.84 -6.21
N GLY A 49 12.57 16.54 -5.04
CA GLY A 49 12.30 17.28 -3.80
C GLY A 49 10.97 16.94 -3.12
N ARG A 50 10.25 15.91 -3.58
CA ARG A 50 9.00 15.45 -2.98
C ARG A 50 9.14 14.10 -2.30
N SER A 51 8.42 13.92 -1.20
CA SER A 51 8.11 12.59 -0.65
C SER A 51 6.87 12.05 -1.35
N LEU A 52 6.91 10.80 -1.81
CA LEU A 52 5.85 10.16 -2.56
C LEU A 52 5.38 8.90 -1.84
N SER A 53 4.12 8.53 -2.04
CA SER A 53 3.58 7.23 -1.62
C SER A 53 3.46 6.29 -2.81
N SER A 54 3.59 5.00 -2.55
CA SER A 54 3.31 3.92 -3.51
C SER A 54 1.88 4.00 -4.05
N GLY A 55 0.88 4.25 -3.19
CA GLY A 55 -0.51 4.47 -3.61
C GLY A 55 -0.68 5.62 -4.61
N GLN A 56 -0.07 6.79 -4.34
CA GLN A 56 -0.12 7.92 -5.28
C GLN A 56 0.53 7.57 -6.62
N LEU A 57 1.67 6.89 -6.58
CA LEU A 57 2.37 6.48 -7.80
C LEU A 57 1.60 5.40 -8.57
N ALA A 58 0.82 4.57 -7.89
CA ALA A 58 -0.03 3.56 -8.53
C ALA A 58 -1.19 4.20 -9.30
N GLU A 59 -1.78 5.26 -8.78
CA GLU A 59 -2.79 6.05 -9.49
C GLU A 59 -2.19 6.74 -10.72
N GLU A 60 -1.05 7.41 -10.56
CA GLU A 60 -0.36 8.13 -11.64
C GLU A 60 0.10 7.18 -12.77
N TYR A 61 0.70 6.04 -12.41
CA TYR A 61 1.33 5.13 -13.37
C TYR A 61 0.49 3.90 -13.72
N GLY A 62 -0.67 3.72 -13.09
CA GLY A 62 -1.65 2.70 -13.44
C GLY A 62 -1.30 1.26 -13.06
N PHE A 63 -0.41 1.03 -12.09
CA PHE A 63 -0.11 -0.32 -11.60
C PHE A 63 -1.01 -0.73 -10.42
N THR A 64 -0.98 -2.01 -10.06
CA THR A 64 -1.71 -2.60 -8.92
C THR A 64 -0.74 -3.35 -8.01
N ASP A 65 -1.20 -3.75 -6.83
CA ASP A 65 -0.52 -4.69 -5.94
C ASP A 65 -0.51 -6.12 -6.55
N ALA A 66 0.17 -7.05 -5.89
CA ALA A 66 0.33 -8.44 -6.30
C ALA A 66 -1.01 -9.18 -6.41
N ASP A 67 -1.99 -8.82 -5.58
CA ASP A 67 -3.35 -9.40 -5.57
C ASP A 67 -4.34 -8.63 -6.47
N GLY A 68 -3.89 -7.58 -7.16
CA GLY A 68 -4.72 -6.75 -8.03
C GLY A 68 -5.34 -5.52 -7.35
N SER A 69 -5.17 -5.36 -6.03
CA SER A 69 -5.65 -4.19 -5.28
C SER A 69 -4.84 -2.92 -5.58
N ARG A 70 -5.35 -1.75 -5.16
CA ARG A 70 -4.65 -0.47 -5.03
C ARG A 70 -4.93 0.11 -3.63
N PRO A 71 -4.25 -0.39 -2.60
CA PRO A 71 -4.52 0.02 -1.22
C PRO A 71 -4.33 1.53 -1.01
N ASN A 72 -5.31 2.18 -0.38
CA ASN A 72 -5.24 3.55 0.12
C ASN A 72 -5.15 3.55 1.65
N ALA A 73 -3.97 3.20 2.16
CA ALA A 73 -3.71 3.10 3.59
C ALA A 73 -3.95 4.42 4.32
N TRP A 74 -3.56 5.56 3.73
CA TRP A 74 -3.75 6.86 4.39
C TRP A 74 -5.22 7.18 4.63
N ALA A 75 -6.07 7.03 3.62
CA ALA A 75 -7.50 7.27 3.79
C ALA A 75 -8.14 6.29 4.79
N TYR A 76 -7.72 5.01 4.79
CA TYR A 76 -8.21 4.03 5.75
C TYR A 76 -7.85 4.40 7.20
N PHE A 77 -6.60 4.79 7.45
CA PHE A 77 -6.18 5.19 8.78
C PHE A 77 -6.87 6.49 9.24
N GLU A 78 -6.99 7.48 8.36
CA GLU A 78 -7.64 8.75 8.68
C GLU A 78 -9.14 8.59 8.96
N GLU A 79 -9.86 7.85 8.11
CA GLU A 79 -11.32 7.75 8.20
C GLU A 79 -11.77 6.66 9.17
N VAL A 80 -11.16 5.47 9.13
CA VAL A 80 -11.63 4.29 9.86
C VAL A 80 -10.88 4.16 11.19
N VAL A 81 -9.55 3.99 11.15
CA VAL A 81 -8.77 3.66 12.35
C VAL A 81 -8.77 4.80 13.37
N PHE A 82 -8.53 6.03 12.92
CA PHE A 82 -8.49 7.22 13.78
C PHE A 82 -9.77 8.04 13.71
N GLY A 83 -10.47 8.02 12.57
CA GLY A 83 -11.69 8.79 12.35
C GLY A 83 -12.97 8.13 12.87
N GLY A 84 -12.94 6.83 13.18
CA GLY A 84 -14.07 6.10 13.76
C GLY A 84 -15.21 5.82 12.79
N LYS A 85 -14.99 5.97 11.47
CA LYS A 85 -15.96 5.56 10.45
C LYS A 85 -16.11 4.05 10.44
N ASP A 86 -17.35 3.56 10.45
CA ASP A 86 -17.65 2.14 10.26
C ASP A 86 -17.69 1.83 8.76
N ALA A 87 -16.54 1.43 8.20
CA ALA A 87 -16.39 1.06 6.79
C ALA A 87 -15.49 -0.17 6.64
N PRO A 88 -15.78 -1.09 5.70
CA PRO A 88 -14.95 -2.25 5.44
C PRO A 88 -13.63 -1.84 4.77
N VAL A 89 -12.55 -2.58 5.06
CA VAL A 89 -11.23 -2.35 4.45
C VAL A 89 -11.26 -2.46 2.92
N GLU A 90 -12.17 -3.27 2.35
CA GLU A 90 -12.32 -3.46 0.90
C GLU A 90 -12.67 -2.17 0.15
N ASP A 91 -13.30 -1.19 0.82
CA ASP A 91 -13.58 0.12 0.22
C ASP A 91 -12.31 0.95 -0.02
N TYR A 92 -11.18 0.51 0.56
CA TYR A 92 -9.87 1.15 0.48
C TYR A 92 -8.83 0.27 -0.23
N ARG A 93 -9.23 -0.87 -0.81
CA ARG A 93 -8.35 -1.80 -1.55
C ARG A 93 -8.57 -1.72 -3.06
#